data_AF-A0AA86JWG0-F1
#
_entry.id   AF-A0AA86JWG0-F1
#
_cell.length_a   1.000
_cell.length_b   1.000
_cell.length_c   1.000
_cell.angle_alpha   90.00
_cell.angle_beta   90.00
_cell.angle_gamma   90.00
#
_symmetry.space_group_name_H-M   'P 1'
#
loop_
_entity.id
_entity.type
_entity.pdbx_description
1 polymer ?
#
loop_
_entity_poly.entity_id
_entity_poly.type
_entity_poly.pdbx_seq_one_letter_code
_entity_poly.pdbx_strand_id
1 'polypeptide(L)' 'MVYINSRCKKILEMLLNAEYYTSLKQITEELGVSKRSIYYDICKLNEWLTYYNVSELEIIRGKGIIISKKDKQKINMIVY' A
#
# COMPACT_ATOMS: atom_id res chain seq x y z
N MET A 1 -1.58 17.37 8.25
CA MET A 1 -2.19 16.03 8.25
C MET A 1 -2.03 15.46 6.85
N VAL A 2 -1.33 14.34 6.69
CA VAL A 2 -1.17 13.69 5.38
C VAL A 2 -2.47 12.93 5.10
N TYR A 3 -3.15 13.26 4.01
CA TYR A 3 -4.42 12.61 3.63
C TYR A 3 -4.22 11.78 2.36
N ILE A 4 -4.54 10.49 2.44
CA ILE A 4 -4.54 9.58 1.29
C ILE A 4 -5.88 9.63 0.55
N ASN A 5 -5.84 9.54 -0.79
CA ASN A 5 -7.05 9.58 -1.62
C ASN A 5 -7.74 8.19 -1.70
N SER A 6 -8.88 8.11 -2.39
CA SER A 6 -9.63 6.85 -2.56
C SER A 6 -8.81 5.73 -3.20
N ARG A 7 -7.97 6.04 -4.19
CA ARG A 7 -7.12 5.05 -4.86
C ARG A 7 -6.03 4.52 -3.93
N CYS A 8 -5.38 5.39 -3.16
CA CYS A 8 -4.44 4.99 -2.12
C CYS A 8 -5.10 4.09 -1.06
N LYS A 9 -6.32 4.43 -0.62
CA LYS A 9 -7.10 3.57 0.30
C LYS A 9 -7.36 2.19 -0.31
N LYS A 10 -7.73 2.14 -1.60
CA LYS A 10 -7.97 0.87 -2.29
C LYS A 10 -6.70 0.01 -2.39
N ILE A 11 -5.55 0.62 -2.70
CA ILE A 11 -4.24 -0.08 -2.67
C ILE A 11 -3.96 -0.61 -1.26
N LEU A 12 -4.17 0.21 -0.22
CA LEU A 12 -3.96 -0.21 1.16
C LEU A 12 -4.83 -1.40 1.55
N GLU A 13 -6.12 -1.38 1.21
CA GLU A 13 -7.05 -2.50 1.42
C GLU A 13 -6.57 -3.78 0.73
N MET A 14 -6.15 -3.70 -0.55
CA MET A 14 -5.61 -4.85 -1.27
C MET A 14 -4.41 -5.45 -0.54
N LEU A 15 -3.48 -4.62 -0.07
CA LEU A 15 -2.27 -5.07 0.62
C LEU A 15 -2.55 -5.63 2.03
N LEU A 16 -3.51 -5.05 2.76
CA LEU A 16 -3.93 -5.54 4.07
C LEU A 16 -4.59 -6.92 3.96
N ASN A 17 -5.40 -7.14 2.93
CA ASN A 17 -6.11 -8.40 2.68
C ASN A 17 -5.26 -9.49 2.01
N ALA A 18 -4.14 -9.13 1.40
CA ALA A 18 -3.29 -10.10 0.69
C ALA A 18 -2.47 -10.98 1.66
N GLU A 19 -2.58 -12.30 1.58
CA GLU A 19 -1.71 -13.22 2.35
C GLU A 19 -0.26 -13.25 1.84
N TYR A 20 -0.05 -12.90 0.57
CA TYR A 20 1.23 -12.93 -0.12
C TYR A 20 1.51 -11.58 -0.83
N TYR A 21 2.63 -11.51 -1.54
CA TYR A 21 3.00 -10.35 -2.36
C TYR A 21 1.90 -9.99 -3.35
N THR A 22 1.55 -8.71 -3.42
CA THR A 22 0.68 -8.16 -4.44
C THR A 22 1.52 -7.51 -5.53
N SER A 23 1.50 -8.07 -6.74
CA SER A 23 2.29 -7.56 -7.85
C SER A 23 1.76 -6.21 -8.36
N LEU A 24 2.65 -5.37 -8.90
CA LEU A 24 2.23 -4.12 -9.53
C LEU A 24 1.23 -4.35 -10.67
N LYS A 25 1.34 -5.48 -11.38
CA LYS A 25 0.43 -5.84 -12.47
C LYS A 25 -1.00 -6.02 -11.96
N GLN A 26 -1.18 -6.79 -10.89
CA GLN A 26 -2.49 -6.98 -10.25
C GLN A 26 -3.10 -5.64 -9.82
N ILE A 27 -2.30 -4.76 -9.21
CA ILE A 27 -2.77 -3.43 -8.78
C ILE A 27 -3.19 -2.57 -9.99
N THR A 28 -2.40 -2.58 -11.07
CA THR A 28 -2.74 -1.81 -12.28
C THR A 28 -3.97 -2.34 -13.01
N GLU A 29 -4.17 -3.66 -13.02
CA GLU A 29 -5.34 -4.30 -13.64
C GLU A 29 -6.61 -4.01 -12.84
N GLU A 30 -6.55 -4.13 -11.51
CA GLU A 30 -7.67 -3.83 -10.60
C GLU A 30 -8.08 -2.35 -10.67
N LEU A 31 -7.12 -1.44 -10.74
CA LEU A 31 -7.38 0.00 -10.63
C LEU A 31 -7.47 0.72 -11.99
N GLY A 32 -7.14 0.05 -13.10
CA GLY A 32 -7.16 0.63 -14.44
C GLY A 32 -6.18 1.80 -14.64
N VAL A 33 -5.05 1.80 -13.94
CA VAL A 33 -4.06 2.89 -13.99
C VAL A 33 -2.67 2.40 -14.37
N SER A 34 -1.81 3.34 -14.77
CA SER A 34 -0.43 3.03 -15.13
C SER A 34 0.42 2.65 -13.91
N LYS A 35 1.50 1.89 -14.12
CA LYS A 35 2.52 1.61 -13.08
C LYS A 35 3.07 2.90 -12.47
N ARG A 36 3.29 3.94 -13.28
CA ARG A 36 3.75 5.26 -12.82
C ARG A 36 2.76 5.87 -11.82
N SER A 37 1.46 5.77 -12.08
CA SER A 37 0.41 6.23 -11.17
C SER A 37 0.47 5.49 -9.84
N ILE A 38 0.65 4.16 -9.87
CA ILE A 38 0.81 3.34 -8.67
C ILE A 38 2.04 3.75 -7.86
N TYR A 39 3.17 4.07 -8.49
CA TYR A 39 4.35 4.56 -7.76
C TYR A 39 4.08 5.88 -7.02
N TYR A 40 3.33 6.81 -7.62
CA TYR A 40 2.92 8.02 -6.92
C TYR A 40 2.00 7.72 -5.74
N ASP A 41 1.06 6.79 -5.89
CA ASP A 41 0.18 6.38 -4.80
C ASP A 41 0.96 5.67 -3.66
N ILE A 42 1.95 4.83 -4.00
CA ILE A 42 2.83 4.19 -3.02
C ILE A 42 3.65 5.23 -2.25
N CYS A 43 4.22 6.22 -2.94
CA CYS A 43 4.97 7.29 -2.28
C CYS A 43 4.08 8.04 -1.26
N LYS A 44 2.85 8.36 -1.67
CA LYS A 44 1.86 8.99 -0.80
C LYS A 44 1.43 8.10 0.38
N LEU A 45 1.33 6.78 0.16
CA LEU A 45 1.07 5.82 1.23
C LEU A 45 2.25 5.76 2.22
N ASN A 46 3.49 5.75 1.74
CA ASN A 46 4.67 5.74 2.59
C ASN A 46 4.78 6.99 3.46
N GLU A 47 4.46 8.17 2.93
CA GLU A 47 4.35 9.41 3.72
C GLU A 47 3.31 9.28 4.83
N TRP A 48 2.13 8.72 4.51
CA TRP A 48 1.07 8.49 5.47
C TRP A 48 1.45 7.46 6.54
N LEU A 49 2.07 6.34 6.17
CA LEU A 49 2.54 5.31 7.08
C LEU A 49 3.60 5.85 8.05
N THR A 50 4.56 6.61 7.52
CA THR A 50 5.61 7.26 8.30
C THR A 50 5.03 8.23 9.32
N TYR A 51 4.00 9.00 8.95
CA TYR A 51 3.30 9.90 9.88
C TYR A 51 2.73 9.17 11.10
N TYR A 52 2.31 7.90 10.95
CA TYR A 52 1.81 7.05 12.03
C TYR A 52 2.86 6.11 12.64
N ASN A 53 4.16 6.32 12.38
CA ASN A 53 5.25 5.46 12.86
C ASN A 53 5.11 3.99 12.42
N VAL A 54 4.58 3.79 11.21
CA VAL A 54 4.56 2.50 10.51
C VAL A 54 5.66 2.50 9.45
N SER A 55 6.33 1.36 9.28
CA SER A 55 7.35 1.19 8.24
C SER A 55 6.76 1.37 6.85
N GLU A 56 7.57 1.90 5.93
CA GLU A 56 7.20 2.02 4.52
C GLU A 56 6.90 0.66 3.87
N LEU A 57 6.12 0.69 2.79
CA LEU A 57 5.78 -0.50 2.02
C LEU A 57 7.04 -1.12 1.39
N GLU A 58 7.23 -2.42 1.61
CA GLU A 58 8.34 -3.16 1.01
C GLU A 58 8.00 -3.58 -0.42
N ILE A 59 8.80 -3.12 -1.38
CA ILE A 59 8.70 -3.52 -2.79
C ILE A 59 9.83 -4.50 -3.12
N ILE A 60 9.46 -5.75 -3.33
CA ILE A 60 10.42 -6.78 -3.76
C ILE A 60 10.38 -6.92 -5.28
N ARG A 61 11.53 -6.64 -5.91
CA ARG A 61 11.72 -6.79 -7.36
C ARG A 61 11.33 -8.21 -7.81
N GLY A 62 10.48 -8.29 -8.83
CA GLY A 62 10.00 -9.55 -9.39
C GLY A 62 8.88 -10.25 -8.58
N LYS A 63 8.56 -9.80 -7.36
CA LYS A 63 7.44 -10.35 -6.56
C LYS A 63 6.28 -9.39 -6.46
N GLY A 64 6.54 -8.17 -5.98
CA GLY A 64 5.48 -7.19 -5.70
C GLY A 64 5.66 -6.52 -4.36
N ILE A 65 4.56 -6.04 -3.81
CA ILE A 65 4.47 -5.27 -2.57
C ILE A 65 3.90 -6.16 -1.47
N ILE A 66 4.42 -6.04 -0.26
CA ILE A 66 3.88 -6.71 0.92
C ILE A 66 3.91 -5.78 2.12
N ILE A 67 2.98 -6.01 3.05
CA ILE A 67 2.98 -5.39 4.38
C ILE A 67 3.26 -6.50 5.39
N SER A 68 4.24 -6.27 6.27
CA SER A 68 4.58 -7.22 7.34
C SER A 68 3.38 -7.47 8.24
N LYS A 69 3.27 -8.67 8.82
CA LYS A 69 2.14 -8.99 9.74
C LYS A 69 2.04 -8.00 10.90
N LYS A 70 3.19 -7.52 11.40
CA LYS A 70 3.28 -6.51 12.46
C LYS A 70 2.69 -5.17 12.01
N ASP A 71 3.02 -4.72 10.82
CA ASP A 71 2.52 -3.43 10.31
C ASP A 71 1.06 -3.50 9.92
N LYS A 72 0.56 -4.63 9.40
CA LYS A 72 -0.88 -4.82 9.17
C LYS A 72 -1.70 -4.59 10.43
N GLN A 73 -1.25 -5.12 11.58
CA GLN A 73 -1.92 -4.91 12.87
C GLN A 73 -1.95 -3.44 13.25
N LYS A 74 -0.83 -2.73 13.14
CA LYS A 74 -0.77 -1.29 13.41
C LYS A 74 -1.68 -0.48 12.50
N ILE A 75 -1.65 -0.75 11.19
CA ILE A 75 -2.47 -0.04 10.21
C ILE A 75 -3.96 -0.23 10.50
N ASN A 76 -4.38 -1.46 10.82
CA ASN A 76 -5.77 -1.71 11.19
C ASN A 76 -6.22 -0.93 12.44
N MET A 77 -5.35 -0.70 13.44
CA MET A 77 -5.65 0.14 14.61
C MET A 77 -5.72 1.65 14.30
N ILE A 78 -5.21 2.08 13.15
CA ILE A 78 -5.22 3.48 12.73
C ILE A 78 -6.47 3.77 11.88
N VAL A 79 -6.85 2.81 11.05
CA VAL A 79 -7.96 2.93 10.09
C VAL A 79 -9.32 2.61 10.73
N TYR A 80 -9.33 1.83 11.81
CA TYR A 80 -10.52 1.45 12.60
C TYR A 80 -10.33 1.84 14.07
#